data_AF-A0A1E9VJG1-F1
#
_entry.id   AF-A0A1E9VJG1-F1
#
_cell.length_a   1.000
_cell.length_b   1.000
_cell.length_c   1.000
_cell.angle_alpha   90.00
_cell.angle_beta   90.00
_cell.angle_gamma   90.00
#
_symmetry.space_group_name_H-M   'P 1'
#
loop_
_entity.id
_entity.type
_entity.pdbx_description
1 polymer ?
#
loop_
_entity_poly.entity_id
_entity_poly.type
_entity_poly.pdbx_seq_one_letter_code
_entity_poly.pdbx_strand_id
1 'polypeptide(L)'
;MNKKLAQYKRLLALSQAGLYYGKDVFDKERFEEIRTISLELISEIGKETFEEIKALTTIGEGHPTPKVDVRAYIKKDGKVLLIEDKRTKEWSLPGGFAEIGLSPEENVRKEVYEETGLTVETTQLRAVFDTNKQKDIPQLFQYYKLVFACAIHGEEAKFIENNETSNMGFFSIEELPKLSEKRTTKKQLLILENKNQIYCD
;
A
#
# COMPACT_ATOMS: atom_id res chain seq x y z
N MET A 1 16.15 9.10 -2.04
CA MET A 1 16.10 8.06 -3.10
C MET A 1 17.50 7.54 -3.37
N ASN A 2 17.75 6.25 -3.12
CA ASN A 2 18.82 5.59 -3.87
C ASN A 2 18.31 5.49 -5.32
N LYS A 3 18.70 6.47 -6.16
CA LYS A 3 18.25 6.59 -7.56
C LYS A 3 18.37 5.27 -8.33
N LYS A 4 19.36 4.47 -7.94
CA LYS A 4 19.62 3.13 -8.45
C LYS A 4 18.46 2.16 -8.22
N LEU A 5 17.91 2.07 -7.00
CA LEU A 5 16.81 1.13 -6.69
C LEU A 5 15.58 1.37 -7.58
N ALA A 6 15.20 2.64 -7.78
CA ALA A 6 14.08 2.99 -8.64
C ALA A 6 14.34 2.59 -10.11
N GLN A 7 15.56 2.78 -10.59
CA GLN A 7 15.96 2.36 -11.94
C GLN A 7 15.94 0.83 -12.06
N TYR A 8 16.44 0.10 -11.07
CA TYR A 8 16.50 -1.36 -11.10
C TYR A 8 15.11 -2.00 -11.05
N LYS A 9 14.21 -1.48 -10.19
CA LYS A 9 12.78 -1.87 -10.21
C LYS A 9 12.14 -1.62 -11.58
N ARG A 10 12.51 -0.53 -12.26
CA ARG A 10 11.99 -0.23 -13.59
C ARG A 10 12.53 -1.19 -14.65
N LEU A 11 13.81 -1.56 -14.59
CA LEU A 11 14.39 -2.57 -15.47
C LEU A 11 13.69 -3.93 -15.30
N LEU A 12 13.47 -4.36 -14.04
CA LEU A 12 12.73 -5.58 -13.73
C LEU A 12 11.30 -5.57 -14.30
N ALA A 13 10.57 -4.47 -14.14
CA ALA A 13 9.22 -4.36 -14.69
C ALA A 13 9.20 -4.40 -16.23
N LEU A 14 10.18 -3.77 -16.88
CA LEU A 14 10.31 -3.78 -18.35
C LEU A 14 10.65 -5.18 -18.87
N SER A 15 11.55 -5.91 -18.22
CA SER A 15 11.90 -7.27 -18.64
C SER A 15 10.73 -8.24 -18.45
N GLN A 16 10.02 -8.16 -17.34
CA GLN A 16 8.79 -8.94 -17.11
C GLN A 16 7.71 -8.65 -18.18
N ALA A 17 7.54 -7.39 -18.56
CA ALA A 17 6.64 -7.03 -19.66
C ALA A 17 7.08 -7.63 -21.00
N GLY A 18 8.38 -7.61 -21.28
CA GLY A 18 8.98 -8.23 -22.47
C GLY A 18 8.77 -9.75 -22.51
N LEU A 19 8.94 -10.43 -21.37
CA LEU A 19 8.68 -11.88 -21.26
C LEU A 19 7.22 -12.25 -21.51
N TYR A 20 6.30 -11.40 -21.02
CA TYR A 20 4.87 -11.63 -21.16
C TYR A 20 4.35 -11.38 -22.58
N TYR A 21 4.69 -10.23 -23.18
CA TYR A 21 4.17 -9.86 -24.50
C TYR A 21 5.04 -10.33 -25.68
N GLY A 22 6.33 -10.57 -25.44
CA GLY A 22 7.27 -11.01 -26.46
C GLY A 22 6.86 -12.36 -27.05
N LYS A 23 7.01 -12.50 -28.36
CA LYS A 23 6.69 -13.74 -29.09
C LYS A 23 7.93 -14.44 -29.64
N ASP A 24 9.01 -13.69 -29.87
CA ASP A 24 10.29 -14.21 -30.34
C ASP A 24 11.07 -14.90 -29.21
N VAL A 25 11.68 -16.04 -29.52
CA VAL A 25 12.40 -16.87 -28.53
C VAL A 25 13.69 -16.20 -28.07
N PHE A 26 14.41 -15.51 -28.97
CA PHE A 26 15.67 -14.85 -28.64
C PHE A 26 15.42 -13.59 -27.80
N ASP A 27 14.35 -12.86 -28.08
CA ASP A 27 13.95 -11.74 -27.23
C ASP A 27 13.55 -12.19 -25.83
N LYS A 28 12.88 -13.35 -25.70
CA LYS A 28 12.57 -13.91 -24.38
C LYS A 28 13.82 -14.28 -23.59
N GLU A 29 14.81 -14.90 -24.23
CA GLU A 29 16.10 -15.20 -23.58
C GLU A 29 16.78 -13.92 -23.07
N ARG A 30 16.82 -12.86 -23.90
CA ARG A 30 17.36 -11.55 -23.51
C ARG A 30 16.59 -10.95 -22.34
N PHE A 31 15.26 -11.02 -22.34
CA PHE A 31 14.47 -10.48 -21.23
C PHE A 31 14.64 -11.29 -19.94
N GLU A 32 14.86 -12.61 -19.99
CA GLU A 32 15.21 -13.39 -18.79
C GLU A 32 16.59 -13.00 -18.23
N GLU A 33 17.56 -12.74 -19.10
CA GLU A 33 18.87 -12.24 -18.69
C GLU A 33 18.75 -10.87 -18.00
N ILE A 34 18.05 -9.91 -18.64
CA ILE A 34 17.80 -8.58 -18.05
C ILE A 34 17.05 -8.70 -16.72
N ARG A 35 16.07 -9.61 -16.62
CA ARG A 35 15.36 -9.89 -15.37
C ARG A 35 16.31 -10.39 -14.29
N THR A 36 17.18 -11.34 -14.60
CA THR A 36 18.17 -11.90 -13.65
C THR A 36 19.11 -10.81 -13.14
N ILE A 37 19.72 -10.03 -14.04
CA ILE A 37 20.59 -8.90 -13.69
C ILE A 37 19.84 -7.88 -12.82
N SER A 38 18.58 -7.58 -13.15
CA SER A 38 17.78 -6.63 -12.36
C SER A 38 17.54 -7.12 -10.94
N LEU A 39 17.31 -8.42 -10.73
CA LEU A 39 17.12 -9.02 -9.41
C LEU A 39 18.41 -8.97 -8.58
N GLU A 40 19.56 -9.28 -9.19
CA GLU A 40 20.88 -9.17 -8.56
C GLU A 40 21.14 -7.73 -8.09
N LEU A 41 20.95 -6.77 -8.98
CA LEU A 41 21.12 -5.35 -8.69
C LEU A 41 20.19 -4.85 -7.55
N ILE A 42 18.97 -5.38 -7.44
CA ILE A 42 18.07 -5.06 -6.31
C ILE A 42 18.59 -5.69 -5.02
N SER A 43 19.07 -6.94 -5.06
CA SER A 43 19.61 -7.65 -3.89
C SER A 43 20.84 -6.95 -3.29
N GLU A 44 21.68 -6.32 -4.12
CA GLU A 44 22.85 -5.55 -3.67
C GLU A 44 22.48 -4.27 -2.90
N ILE A 45 21.28 -3.72 -3.14
CA ILE A 45 20.80 -2.52 -2.45
C ILE A 45 19.98 -2.87 -1.20
N GLY A 46 19.27 -4.00 -1.23
CA GLY A 46 18.37 -4.46 -0.18
C GLY A 46 19.07 -5.20 0.95
N LYS A 47 18.26 -5.78 1.85
CA LYS A 47 18.72 -6.78 2.83
C LYS A 47 18.34 -8.20 2.41
N GLU A 48 17.44 -8.29 1.44
CA GLU A 48 16.89 -9.51 0.87
C GLU A 48 17.86 -10.11 -0.15
N THR A 49 18.00 -11.43 -0.12
CA THR A 49 18.80 -12.21 -1.06
C THR A 49 18.17 -12.25 -2.44
N PHE A 50 18.97 -12.61 -3.46
CA PHE A 50 18.48 -12.85 -4.82
C PHE A 50 17.28 -13.81 -4.85
N GLU A 51 17.36 -14.94 -4.15
CA GLU A 51 16.28 -15.95 -4.15
C GLU A 51 15.01 -15.44 -3.44
N GLU A 52 15.15 -14.68 -2.35
CA GLU A 52 14.01 -14.04 -1.69
C GLU A 52 13.33 -13.03 -2.61
N ILE A 53 14.10 -12.15 -3.28
CA ILE A 53 13.53 -11.15 -4.21
C ILE A 53 12.90 -11.85 -5.42
N LYS A 54 13.56 -12.87 -5.98
CA LYS A 54 13.04 -13.66 -7.09
C LYS A 54 11.72 -14.32 -6.73
N ALA A 55 11.62 -14.95 -5.55
CA ALA A 55 10.37 -15.54 -5.07
C ALA A 55 9.26 -14.48 -4.92
N LEU A 56 9.60 -13.33 -4.34
CA LEU A 56 8.67 -12.20 -4.11
C LEU A 56 8.19 -11.52 -5.40
N THR A 57 8.98 -11.58 -6.47
CA THR A 57 8.73 -10.87 -7.75
C THR A 57 8.34 -11.82 -8.89
N THR A 58 8.31 -13.13 -8.66
CA THR A 58 7.77 -14.07 -9.64
C THR A 58 6.26 -13.87 -9.71
N ILE A 59 5.82 -13.17 -10.75
CA ILE A 59 4.41 -12.91 -11.04
C ILE A 59 3.92 -14.05 -11.93
N GLY A 60 2.67 -14.48 -11.74
CA GLY A 60 1.99 -15.43 -12.63
C GLY A 60 1.74 -14.85 -14.03
N GLU A 61 0.77 -15.40 -14.77
CA GLU A 61 0.40 -14.84 -16.08
C GLU A 61 -0.09 -13.39 -15.95
N GLY A 62 0.63 -12.43 -16.54
CA GLY A 62 0.21 -11.03 -16.61
C GLY A 62 1.34 -10.01 -16.73
N HIS A 63 1.00 -8.79 -17.14
CA HIS A 63 1.92 -7.65 -17.09
C HIS A 63 2.09 -7.19 -15.64
N PRO A 64 3.33 -6.91 -15.17
CA PRO A 64 3.55 -6.36 -13.84
C PRO A 64 2.92 -4.98 -13.69
N THR A 65 2.05 -4.81 -12.70
CA THR A 65 1.48 -3.50 -12.33
C THR A 65 1.93 -3.09 -10.93
N PRO A 66 1.83 -1.80 -10.57
CA PRO A 66 1.76 -1.41 -9.17
C PRO A 66 0.68 -2.24 -8.46
N LYS A 67 0.97 -2.65 -7.22
CA LYS A 67 -0.02 -3.30 -6.37
C LYS A 67 -1.02 -2.26 -5.88
N VAL A 68 -2.20 -2.69 -5.42
CA VAL A 68 -3.23 -1.79 -4.90
C VAL A 68 -3.33 -1.97 -3.39
N ASP A 69 -3.25 -0.85 -2.66
CA ASP A 69 -3.49 -0.75 -1.21
C ASP A 69 -4.73 0.14 -1.02
N VAL A 70 -5.67 -0.28 -0.18
CA VAL A 70 -6.84 0.53 0.18
C VAL A 70 -6.70 1.01 1.62
N ARG A 71 -7.14 2.23 1.90
CA ARG A 71 -7.14 2.80 3.25
C ARG A 71 -8.43 3.54 3.54
N ALA A 72 -8.91 3.43 4.76
CA ALA A 72 -10.08 4.17 5.24
C ALA A 72 -9.64 5.42 6.00
N TYR A 73 -10.12 6.59 5.56
CA TYR A 73 -10.04 7.84 6.30
C TYR A 73 -11.38 8.08 6.98
N ILE A 74 -11.44 7.76 8.27
CA ILE A 74 -12.64 7.90 9.11
C ILE A 74 -12.37 9.00 10.12
N LYS A 75 -13.28 9.98 10.20
CA LYS A 75 -13.14 11.14 11.08
C LYS A 75 -14.35 11.25 12.02
N LYS A 76 -14.09 11.38 13.33
CA LYS A 76 -15.09 11.62 14.38
C LYS A 76 -14.59 12.74 15.29
N ASP A 77 -15.42 13.75 15.53
CA ASP A 77 -15.12 14.88 16.44
C ASP A 77 -13.76 15.55 16.19
N GLY A 78 -13.44 15.81 14.92
CA GLY A 78 -12.17 16.45 14.56
C GLY A 78 -10.96 15.51 14.51
N LYS A 79 -11.10 14.26 14.93
CA LYS A 79 -10.02 13.28 15.07
C LYS A 79 -10.13 12.15 14.04
N VAL A 80 -8.99 11.65 13.57
CA VAL A 80 -8.89 10.55 12.59
C VAL A 80 -8.73 9.22 13.31
N LEU A 81 -9.43 8.19 12.83
CA LEU A 81 -9.27 6.82 13.29
C LEU A 81 -7.93 6.25 12.79
N LEU A 82 -7.15 5.71 13.72
CA LEU A 82 -5.95 4.94 13.44
C LEU A 82 -6.02 3.60 14.18
N ILE A 83 -5.35 2.60 13.63
CA ILE A 83 -5.18 1.27 14.22
C ILE A 83 -3.71 1.01 14.54
N GLU A 84 -3.45 0.27 15.62
CA GLU A 84 -2.11 -0.12 16.05
C GLU A 84 -1.76 -1.52 15.57
N ASP A 85 -0.67 -1.65 14.82
CA ASP A 85 -0.13 -2.94 14.42
C ASP A 85 0.46 -3.68 15.63
N LYS A 86 -0.04 -4.89 15.88
CA LYS A 86 0.28 -5.68 17.07
C LYS A 86 1.77 -5.97 17.25
N ARG A 87 2.50 -6.14 16.14
CA ARG A 87 3.92 -6.49 16.13
C ARG A 87 4.82 -5.25 16.25
N THR A 88 4.53 -4.23 15.46
CA THR A 88 5.41 -3.06 15.32
C THR A 88 5.09 -1.95 16.31
N LYS A 89 3.88 -1.95 16.90
CA LYS A 89 3.36 -0.88 17.76
C LYS A 89 3.33 0.48 17.08
N GLU A 90 3.24 0.47 15.75
CA GLU A 90 3.08 1.64 14.91
C GLU A 90 1.63 1.75 14.44
N TRP A 91 1.21 2.98 14.15
CA TRP A 91 -0.17 3.30 13.84
C TRP A 91 -0.38 3.68 12.38
N SER A 92 -1.50 3.29 11.80
CA SER A 92 -1.86 3.65 10.42
C SER A 92 -3.36 3.80 10.23
N LEU A 93 -3.77 4.38 9.09
CA LEU A 93 -5.16 4.28 8.65
C LEU A 93 -5.53 2.80 8.50
N PRO A 94 -6.76 2.40 8.90
CA PRO A 94 -7.27 1.07 8.64
C PRO A 94 -7.19 0.74 7.15
N GLY A 95 -6.88 -0.51 6.81
CA GLY A 95 -6.77 -0.97 5.43
C GLY A 95 -5.58 -1.89 5.16
N GLY A 96 -5.55 -2.40 3.94
CA GLY A 96 -4.54 -3.35 3.51
C GLY A 96 -4.52 -3.53 2.00
N PHE A 97 -4.13 -4.72 1.57
CA PHE A 97 -4.05 -5.05 0.15
C PHE A 97 -5.46 -5.19 -0.43
N ALA A 98 -5.68 -4.69 -1.66
CA ALA A 98 -6.91 -5.01 -2.35
C ALA A 98 -6.92 -6.49 -2.79
N GLU A 99 -7.90 -7.24 -2.29
CA GLU A 99 -8.14 -8.63 -2.65
C GLU A 99 -8.85 -8.75 -3.99
N ILE A 100 -8.48 -9.79 -4.74
CA ILE A 100 -9.11 -10.14 -6.01
C ILE A 100 -10.55 -10.60 -5.76
N GLY A 101 -11.48 -10.12 -6.59
CA GLY A 101 -12.90 -10.47 -6.48
C GLY A 101 -13.73 -9.47 -5.66
N LEU A 102 -13.09 -8.50 -5.02
CA LEU A 102 -13.73 -7.39 -4.33
C LEU A 102 -13.44 -6.07 -5.07
N SER A 103 -14.45 -5.21 -5.18
CA SER A 103 -14.26 -3.83 -5.61
C SER A 103 -13.39 -3.04 -4.61
N PRO A 104 -12.84 -1.87 -4.98
CA PRO A 104 -12.09 -1.04 -4.03
C PRO A 104 -12.89 -0.65 -2.78
N GLU A 105 -14.19 -0.39 -2.94
CA GLU A 105 -15.08 -0.03 -1.82
C GLU A 105 -15.41 -1.23 -0.93
N GLU A 106 -15.57 -2.42 -1.50
CA GLU A 106 -15.74 -3.66 -0.71
C GLU A 106 -14.47 -3.99 0.07
N ASN A 107 -13.30 -3.87 -0.55
CA ASN A 107 -12.02 -4.09 0.11
C ASN A 107 -11.84 -3.17 1.32
N VAL A 108 -12.06 -1.86 1.17
CA VAL A 108 -11.86 -0.92 2.29
C VAL A 108 -12.88 -1.14 3.41
N ARG A 109 -14.12 -1.52 3.09
CA ARG A 109 -15.14 -1.85 4.11
C ARG A 109 -14.82 -3.15 4.84
N LYS A 110 -14.35 -4.19 4.12
CA LYS A 110 -13.88 -5.45 4.70
C LYS A 110 -12.76 -5.21 5.71
N GLU A 111 -11.71 -4.51 5.28
CA GLU A 111 -10.54 -4.21 6.13
C GLU A 111 -10.94 -3.44 7.40
N VAL A 112 -11.77 -2.40 7.27
CA VAL A 112 -12.27 -1.65 8.43
C VAL A 112 -13.02 -2.57 9.39
N TYR A 113 -13.90 -3.43 8.88
CA TYR A 113 -14.65 -4.35 9.72
C TYR A 113 -13.74 -5.36 10.44
N GLU A 114 -12.77 -5.96 9.74
CA GLU A 114 -11.85 -6.94 10.31
C GLU A 114 -10.91 -6.33 11.36
N GLU A 115 -10.38 -5.14 11.09
CA GLU A 115 -9.41 -4.46 11.95
C GLU A 115 -10.05 -3.72 13.13
N THR A 116 -11.31 -3.30 13.01
CA THR A 116 -11.94 -2.39 14.00
C THR A 116 -13.29 -2.87 14.54
N GLY A 117 -13.96 -3.80 13.85
CA GLY A 117 -15.35 -4.19 14.11
C GLY A 117 -16.37 -3.15 13.67
N LEU A 118 -15.96 -2.01 13.09
CA LEU A 118 -16.88 -0.98 12.61
C LEU A 118 -17.49 -1.35 11.27
N THR A 119 -18.79 -1.11 11.14
CA THR A 119 -19.43 -1.05 9.82
C THR A 119 -19.38 0.39 9.32
N VAL A 120 -18.94 0.57 8.07
CA VAL A 120 -18.80 1.90 7.47
C VAL A 120 -19.35 1.93 6.05
N GLU A 121 -19.81 3.10 5.64
CA GLU A 121 -20.14 3.39 4.24
C GLU A 121 -19.04 4.23 3.60
N THR A 122 -18.64 3.87 2.38
CA THR A 122 -17.70 4.62 1.55
C THR A 122 -18.40 5.84 0.99
N THR A 123 -17.90 7.04 1.33
CA THR A 123 -18.54 8.30 0.93
C THR A 123 -17.86 8.94 -0.28
N GLN A 124 -16.53 8.85 -0.38
CA GLN A 124 -15.75 9.49 -1.43
C GLN A 124 -14.35 8.88 -1.53
N LEU A 125 -13.83 8.68 -2.75
CA LEU A 125 -12.39 8.52 -2.96
C LEU A 125 -11.69 9.86 -2.67
N ARG A 126 -10.84 9.91 -1.64
CA ARG A 126 -10.14 11.12 -1.19
C ARG A 126 -8.80 11.31 -1.86
N ALA A 127 -8.06 10.21 -2.04
CA ALA A 127 -6.74 10.29 -2.63
C ALA A 127 -6.33 9.01 -3.35
N VAL A 128 -5.48 9.16 -4.36
CA VAL A 128 -4.65 8.10 -4.93
C VAL A 128 -3.19 8.51 -4.76
N PHE A 129 -2.52 7.91 -3.79
CA PHE A 129 -1.09 8.14 -3.57
C PHE A 129 -0.25 7.08 -4.29
N ASP A 130 0.90 7.47 -4.82
CA ASP A 130 1.91 6.57 -5.36
C ASP A 130 3.08 6.45 -4.37
N THR A 131 3.30 5.25 -3.82
CA THR A 131 4.37 5.05 -2.83
C THR A 131 5.77 5.33 -3.39
N ASN A 132 5.98 5.27 -4.72
CA ASN A 132 7.25 5.66 -5.33
C ASN A 132 7.51 7.18 -5.32
N LYS A 133 6.49 8.03 -5.09
CA LYS A 133 6.66 9.48 -4.95
C LYS A 133 7.22 9.87 -3.58
N GLN A 134 7.12 8.99 -2.58
CA GLN A 134 7.72 9.15 -1.25
C GLN A 134 9.17 8.63 -1.24
N LYS A 135 10.08 9.44 -1.77
CA LYS A 135 11.48 9.10 -2.03
C LYS A 135 12.34 8.83 -0.79
N ASP A 136 11.86 9.24 0.37
CA ASP A 136 12.42 9.12 1.71
C ASP A 136 11.97 7.82 2.41
N ILE A 137 10.89 7.19 1.95
CA ILE A 137 10.34 5.94 2.51
C ILE A 137 10.40 4.85 1.43
N PRO A 138 11.59 4.27 1.14
CA PRO A 138 11.74 3.28 0.08
C PRO A 138 10.98 1.99 0.39
N GLN A 139 10.31 1.46 -0.64
CA GLN A 139 9.59 0.19 -0.59
C GLN A 139 9.97 -0.69 -1.78
N LEU A 140 10.08 -2.01 -1.53
CA LEU A 140 10.39 -2.98 -2.56
C LEU A 140 9.35 -2.97 -3.68
N PHE A 141 8.06 -2.96 -3.31
CA PHE A 141 6.95 -2.87 -4.25
C PHE A 141 6.42 -1.45 -4.36
N GLN A 142 5.92 -1.10 -5.54
CA GLN A 142 5.13 0.11 -5.75
C GLN A 142 3.66 -0.19 -5.45
N TYR A 143 3.00 0.74 -4.75
CA TYR A 143 1.58 0.67 -4.47
C TYR A 143 0.89 1.93 -4.96
N TYR A 144 -0.24 1.76 -5.63
CA TYR A 144 -1.27 2.79 -5.70
C TYR A 144 -2.16 2.63 -4.48
N LYS A 145 -2.08 3.62 -3.58
CA LYS A 145 -2.78 3.67 -2.30
C LYS A 145 -4.04 4.52 -2.47
N LEU A 146 -5.17 3.84 -2.57
CA LEU A 146 -6.49 4.45 -2.68
C LEU A 146 -7.02 4.72 -1.27
N VAL A 147 -7.24 5.97 -0.93
CA VAL A 147 -7.77 6.37 0.38
C VAL A 147 -9.21 6.82 0.22
N PHE A 148 -10.14 6.12 0.87
CA PHE A 148 -11.56 6.43 0.86
C PHE A 148 -11.97 7.13 2.16
N ALA A 149 -12.73 8.21 2.07
CA ALA A 149 -13.44 8.73 3.23
C ALA A 149 -14.62 7.82 3.54
N CYS A 150 -14.71 7.37 4.79
CA CYS A 150 -15.77 6.49 5.24
C CYS A 150 -16.53 7.10 6.44
N ALA A 151 -17.84 6.88 6.47
CA ALA A 151 -18.71 7.27 7.57
C ALA A 151 -19.12 6.02 8.36
N ILE A 152 -19.03 6.09 9.70
CA ILE A 152 -19.47 5.00 10.57
C ILE A 152 -20.98 4.87 10.48
N HIS A 153 -21.46 3.64 10.33
CA HIS A 153 -22.87 3.30 10.30
C HIS A 153 -23.20 2.32 11.43
N GLY A 154 -24.25 2.60 12.20
CA GLY A 154 -24.67 1.77 13.34
C GLY A 154 -24.04 2.17 14.69
N GLU A 155 -24.07 1.25 15.65
CA GLU A 155 -23.58 1.47 17.02
C GLU A 155 -22.05 1.54 17.09
N GLU A 156 -21.52 2.08 18.20
CA GLU A 156 -20.09 2.13 18.48
C GLU A 156 -19.52 0.71 18.56
N ALA A 157 -18.56 0.37 17.70
CA ALA A 157 -17.93 -0.93 17.72
C ALA A 157 -17.27 -1.20 19.07
N LYS A 158 -17.43 -2.42 19.57
CA LYS A 158 -16.52 -2.98 20.57
C LYS A 158 -15.34 -3.56 19.82
N PHE A 159 -14.25 -2.80 19.75
CA PHE A 159 -13.00 -3.34 19.24
C PHE A 159 -12.66 -4.63 19.99
N ILE A 160 -12.38 -5.68 19.23
CA ILE A 160 -11.87 -6.95 19.74
C ILE A 160 -10.47 -7.08 19.17
N GLU A 161 -9.47 -7.15 20.06
CA GLU A 161 -8.09 -7.42 19.66
C GLU A 161 -8.03 -8.66 18.78
N ASN A 162 -7.31 -8.56 17.66
CA ASN A 162 -7.15 -9.66 16.71
C ASN A 162 -5.65 -9.96 16.47
N ASN A 163 -5.36 -10.75 15.43
CA ASN A 163 -4.00 -11.16 15.13
C ASN A 163 -3.12 -10.03 14.57
N GLU A 164 -3.73 -9.02 13.95
CA GLU A 164 -3.02 -7.95 13.23
C GLU A 164 -3.07 -6.62 13.98
N THR A 165 -4.22 -6.32 14.59
CA THR A 165 -4.50 -5.06 15.28
C THR A 165 -4.58 -5.28 16.78
N SER A 166 -3.74 -4.56 17.55
CA SER A 166 -3.80 -4.58 19.02
C SER A 166 -4.65 -3.49 19.63
N ASN A 167 -4.91 -2.40 18.90
CA ASN A 167 -5.69 -1.28 19.41
C ASN A 167 -6.26 -0.42 18.27
N MET A 168 -7.26 0.40 18.58
CA MET A 168 -7.76 1.47 17.71
C MET A 168 -8.02 2.74 18.51
N GLY A 169 -7.86 3.90 17.87
CA GLY A 169 -8.03 5.18 18.55
C GLY A 169 -8.26 6.33 17.59
N PHE A 170 -8.92 7.37 18.09
CA PHE A 170 -9.14 8.62 17.37
C PHE A 170 -8.12 9.67 17.83
N PHE A 171 -7.33 10.19 16.89
CA PHE A 171 -6.23 11.12 17.15
C PHE A 171 -6.43 12.44 16.42
N SER A 172 -6.04 13.55 17.06
CA SER A 172 -5.90 14.83 16.36
C SER A 172 -4.65 14.79 15.48
N ILE A 173 -4.57 15.66 14.47
CA ILE A 173 -3.39 15.74 13.58
C ILE A 173 -2.18 16.32 14.34
N GLU A 174 -2.46 17.08 15.40
CA GLU A 174 -1.49 17.69 16.31
C GLU A 174 -0.87 16.65 17.26
N GLU A 175 -1.64 15.65 17.68
CA GLU A 175 -1.25 14.63 18.68
C GLU A 175 -1.28 13.21 18.07
N LEU A 176 -0.60 13.05 16.93
CA LEU A 176 -0.49 11.76 16.28
C LEU A 176 0.44 10.80 17.04
N PRO A 177 0.09 9.51 17.14
CA PRO A 177 0.99 8.49 17.66
C PRO A 177 2.14 8.21 16.68
N LYS A 178 3.05 7.30 17.04
CA LYS A 178 4.11 6.86 16.13
C LYS A 178 3.51 6.16 14.90
N LEU A 179 3.57 6.82 13.75
CA LEU A 179 2.98 6.30 12.51
C LEU A 179 3.85 5.25 11.85
N SER A 180 3.21 4.28 11.22
CA SER A 180 3.87 3.37 10.28
C SER A 180 4.00 4.05 8.92
N GLU A 181 5.14 4.71 8.69
CA GLU A 181 5.33 5.62 7.55
C GLU A 181 5.16 4.95 6.17
N LYS A 182 5.39 3.63 6.08
CA LYS A 182 5.13 2.86 4.84
C LYS A 182 3.64 2.76 4.51
N ARG A 183 2.77 2.82 5.53
CA ARG A 183 1.31 2.70 5.42
C ARG A 183 0.60 4.06 5.46
N THR A 184 1.05 4.99 6.30
CA THR A 184 0.42 6.30 6.49
C THR A 184 1.45 7.31 6.97
N THR A 185 1.52 8.48 6.30
CA THR A 185 2.39 9.59 6.75
C THR A 185 1.58 10.78 7.23
N LYS A 186 2.17 11.61 8.10
CA LYS A 186 1.53 12.87 8.56
C LYS A 186 1.20 13.80 7.39
N LYS A 187 2.07 13.85 6.36
CA LYS A 187 1.83 14.63 5.14
C LYS A 187 0.58 14.15 4.40
N GLN A 188 0.39 12.83 4.27
CA GLN A 188 -0.82 12.28 3.65
C GLN A 188 -2.07 12.64 4.45
N LEU A 189 -2.03 12.53 5.78
CA LEU A 189 -3.17 12.92 6.63
C LEU A 189 -3.54 14.40 6.47
N LEU A 190 -2.56 15.30 6.40
CA LEU A 190 -2.78 16.74 6.15
C LEU A 190 -3.41 17.01 4.76
N ILE A 191 -3.04 16.23 3.74
CA ILE A 191 -3.67 16.31 2.41
C ILE A 191 -5.13 15.89 2.49
N LEU A 192 -5.44 14.80 3.21
CA LEU A 192 -6.79 14.24 3.36
C LEU A 192 -7.75 15.17 4.13
N GLU A 193 -7.24 16.04 5.00
CA GLU A 193 -8.03 17.07 5.70
C GLU A 193 -8.66 18.09 4.74
N ASN A 194 -8.06 18.31 3.56
CA ASN A 194 -8.59 19.25 2.58
C ASN A 194 -9.77 18.63 1.83
N LYS A 195 -10.99 19.01 2.22
CA LYS A 195 -12.22 18.37 1.73
C LYS A 195 -12.59 18.69 0.28
N ASN A 196 -11.92 19.64 -0.38
CA ASN A 196 -12.44 20.29 -1.59
C ASN A 196 -12.04 19.62 -2.90
N GLN A 197 -11.11 18.67 -2.89
CA GLN A 197 -10.67 17.99 -4.11
C GLN A 197 -10.10 16.61 -3.83
N ILE A 198 -10.26 15.69 -4.78
CA ILE A 198 -9.55 14.41 -4.79
C ILE A 198 -8.08 14.68 -5.09
N TYR A 199 -7.18 14.17 -4.27
CA TYR A 199 -5.73 14.23 -4.53
C TYR A 199 -5.29 13.04 -5.39
N CYS A 200 -4.42 13.26 -6.38
CA CYS A 200 -3.80 12.19 -7.15
C CYS A 200 -2.34 12.57 -7.45
N ASP A 201 -1.42 11.64 -7.18
CA ASP A 201 0.03 11.77 -7.46
C ASP A 201 0.43 11.66 -8.94
#